data_AF-A0AAV8DXW0-F1
#
_entry.id   AF-A0AAV8DXW0-F1
#
_cell.length_a   1.000
_cell.length_b   1.000
_cell.length_c   1.000
_cell.angle_alpha   90.00
_cell.angle_beta   90.00
_cell.angle_gamma   90.00
#
_symmetry.space_group_name_H-M   'P 1'
#
loop_
_entity.id
_entity.type
_entity.pdbx_description
1 polymer ?
#
loop_
_entity_poly.entity_id
_entity_poly.type
_entity_poly.pdbx_seq_one_letter_code
_entity_poly.pdbx_strand_id
1 'polypeptide(L)'
;MCNVPFEYHGIASQWETIALRDLRIEKDEVVIVHSMYRFRQLGDETTGLDCPRDQVLKLIRCIRPCIFIYGIFNWTLSPFFITRFKQAMSLHGTMFDILDTLVPRDNKVRQIMERDLLARDATNLIACEGSTWMERQTYKQWH
;
A
#
# COMPACT_ATOMS: atom_id res chain seq x y z
N MET A 1 31.57 8.85 -0.76
CA MET A 1 30.36 9.16 0.02
C MET A 1 29.92 10.56 -0.37
N CYS A 2 28.64 10.78 -0.64
CA CYS A 2 28.13 12.09 -1.00
C CYS A 2 28.14 12.99 0.25
N ASN A 3 28.80 14.15 0.18
CA ASN A 3 28.91 15.11 1.28
C ASN A 3 27.65 15.98 1.36
N VAL A 4 26.50 15.34 1.59
CA VAL A 4 25.20 16.00 1.67
C VAL A 4 24.72 15.96 3.12
N PRO A 5 24.35 17.11 3.73
CA PRO A 5 23.76 17.12 5.06
C PRO A 5 22.42 16.36 5.05
N PHE A 6 22.24 15.44 5.99
CA PHE A 6 21.10 14.53 6.01
C PHE A 6 20.61 14.30 7.44
N GLU A 7 19.28 14.31 7.61
CA GLU A 7 18.59 13.97 8.85
C GLU A 7 17.47 12.96 8.55
N TYR A 8 17.22 12.04 9.49
CA TYR A 8 16.11 11.09 9.41
C TYR A 8 15.25 11.16 10.66
N HIS A 9 13.96 11.43 10.47
CA HIS A 9 12.95 11.45 11.53
C HIS A 9 11.94 10.32 11.31
N GLY A 10 11.98 9.31 12.18
CA GLY A 10 11.08 8.16 12.14
C GLY A 10 9.84 8.36 13.01
N ILE A 11 8.66 8.00 12.49
CA ILE A 11 7.39 8.05 13.21
C ILE A 11 6.82 6.64 13.31
N ALA A 12 6.71 6.11 14.52
CA ALA A 12 6.12 4.80 14.78
C ALA A 12 4.67 4.97 15.27
N SER A 13 3.74 5.17 14.33
CA SER A 13 2.31 5.34 14.61
C SER A 13 1.45 4.74 13.51
N GLN A 14 0.16 4.54 13.78
CA GLN A 14 -0.83 4.34 12.72
C GLN A 14 -0.91 5.61 11.87
N TRP A 15 -1.13 5.47 10.57
CA TRP A 15 -0.99 6.58 9.63
C TRP A 15 -2.07 7.64 9.85
N GLU A 16 -3.28 7.18 10.13
CA GLU A 16 -4.46 8.00 10.37
C GLU A 16 -4.39 8.81 11.67
N THR A 17 -3.48 8.46 12.59
CA THR A 17 -3.28 9.19 13.85
C THR A 17 -2.15 10.22 13.79
N ILE A 18 -1.40 10.28 12.68
CA ILE A 18 -0.31 11.24 12.50
C ILE A 18 -0.87 12.65 12.34
N ALA A 19 -0.41 13.58 13.16
CA ALA A 19 -0.72 15.00 13.04
C ALA A 19 0.40 15.76 12.31
N LEU A 20 0.06 16.92 11.75
CA LEU A 20 1.02 17.77 11.01
C LEU A 20 2.27 18.13 11.84
N ARG A 21 2.10 18.34 13.16
CA ARG A 21 3.18 18.63 14.10
C ARG A 21 4.21 17.50 14.23
N ASP A 22 3.79 16.26 13.99
CA ASP A 22 4.66 15.09 14.16
C ASP A 22 5.67 14.98 13.02
N LEU A 23 5.39 15.63 11.88
CA LEU A 23 6.21 15.61 10.66
C LEU A 23 7.39 16.59 10.69
N ARG A 24 7.40 17.55 11.63
CA ARG A 24 8.50 18.54 11.81
C ARG A 24 8.92 19.26 10.52
N ILE A 25 7.94 19.63 9.70
CA ILE A 25 8.18 20.35 8.45
C ILE A 25 8.48 21.81 8.76
N GLU A 26 9.63 22.30 8.30
CA GLU A 26 10.01 23.70 8.43
C GLU A 26 9.43 24.55 7.29
N LYS A 27 9.21 25.85 7.53
CA LYS A 27 8.46 26.71 6.59
C LYS A 27 9.13 26.89 5.23
N ASP A 28 10.45 26.74 5.15
CA ASP A 28 11.25 27.01 3.95
C ASP A 28 11.65 25.72 3.19
N GLU A 29 11.10 24.57 3.59
CA GLU A 29 11.42 23.28 2.98
C GLU A 29 10.52 22.96 1.78
N VAL A 30 11.14 22.37 0.74
CA VAL A 30 10.39 21.76 -0.36
C VAL A 30 9.94 20.37 0.06
N VAL A 31 8.64 20.22 0.28
CA VAL A 31 8.07 18.95 0.73
C VAL A 31 7.65 18.08 -0.45
N ILE A 32 8.11 16.83 -0.44
CA ILE A 32 7.67 15.78 -1.36
C ILE A 32 7.02 14.68 -0.52
N VAL A 33 5.78 14.33 -0.86
CA VAL A 33 5.12 13.17 -0.27
C VAL A 33 5.25 12.01 -1.25
N HIS A 34 5.87 10.91 -0.82
CA HIS A 34 6.07 9.72 -1.63
C HIS A 34 5.43 8.51 -0.94
N SER A 35 4.38 7.96 -1.56
CA SER A 35 3.62 6.82 -1.03
C SER A 35 3.43 5.76 -2.12
N MET A 36 4.10 4.62 -1.98
CA MET A 36 4.01 3.52 -2.95
C MET A 36 3.33 2.31 -2.33
N TYR A 37 2.18 1.93 -2.87
CA TYR A 37 1.40 0.73 -2.52
C TYR A 37 0.91 0.65 -1.06
N ARG A 38 1.03 1.74 -0.27
CA ARG A 38 0.69 1.75 1.16
C ARG A 38 -0.79 1.95 1.47
N PHE A 39 -1.51 2.65 0.61
CA PHE A 39 -2.91 3.01 0.84
C PHE A 39 -3.89 1.82 0.78
N ARG A 40 -3.46 0.68 0.20
CA ARG A 40 -4.17 -0.61 0.26
C ARG A 40 -4.22 -1.19 1.69
N GLN A 41 -3.39 -0.69 2.60
CA GLN A 41 -3.40 -1.10 4.01
C GLN A 41 -4.33 -0.23 4.87
N LEU A 42 -4.83 0.89 4.33
CA LEU A 42 -5.79 1.76 5.01
C LEU A 42 -7.20 1.32 4.65
N GLY A 43 -8.05 1.18 5.68
CA GLY A 43 -9.48 0.95 5.51
C GLY A 43 -10.11 2.00 4.58
N ASP A 44 -11.10 1.58 3.79
CA ASP A 44 -11.81 2.42 2.83
C ASP A 44 -13.16 2.91 3.40
N GLU A 45 -13.97 3.58 2.58
CA GLU A 45 -15.30 4.13 2.92
C GLU A 45 -16.25 3.10 3.55
N THR A 46 -15.96 1.80 3.44
CA THR A 46 -16.75 0.74 4.10
C THR A 46 -16.50 0.59 5.59
N THR A 47 -15.53 1.33 6.14
CA THR A 47 -15.18 1.34 7.58
C THR A 47 -15.94 2.39 8.41
N GLY A 48 -16.80 3.22 7.79
CA GLY A 48 -17.66 4.19 8.48
C GLY A 48 -17.40 5.65 8.06
N LEU A 49 -18.01 6.59 8.79
CA LEU A 49 -17.95 8.04 8.51
C LEU A 49 -16.54 8.65 8.63
N ASP A 50 -15.64 7.98 9.36
CA ASP A 50 -14.24 8.39 9.54
C ASP A 50 -13.30 7.37 8.88
N CYS A 51 -13.25 7.40 7.54
CA CYS A 51 -12.35 6.58 6.73
C CYS A 51 -10.87 6.92 7.02
N PRO A 52 -10.03 5.96 7.51
CA PRO A 52 -8.60 6.20 7.78
C PRO A 52 -7.85 6.76 6.58
N ARG A 53 -8.20 6.29 5.37
CA ARG A 53 -7.64 6.81 4.11
C ARG A 53 -7.89 8.29 3.92
N ASP A 54 -9.10 8.75 4.18
CA ASP A 54 -9.46 10.16 4.01
C ASP A 54 -8.73 11.04 5.03
N GLN A 55 -8.50 10.54 6.24
CA GLN A 55 -7.71 11.25 7.24
C GLN A 55 -6.27 11.46 6.76
N VAL A 56 -5.64 10.42 6.19
CA VAL A 56 -4.29 10.53 5.61
C VAL A 56 -4.28 11.47 4.40
N LEU A 57 -5.26 11.40 3.49
CA LEU A 57 -5.34 12.32 2.34
C LEU A 57 -5.56 13.77 2.78
N LYS A 58 -6.38 14.00 3.82
CA LYS A 58 -6.56 15.33 4.42
C LYS A 58 -5.26 15.84 5.02
N LEU A 59 -4.50 15.00 5.72
CA LEU A 59 -3.18 15.36 6.24
C LEU A 59 -2.23 15.76 5.08
N ILE A 60 -2.15 14.95 4.02
CA ILE A 60 -1.31 15.26 2.84
C ILE A 60 -1.72 16.60 2.22
N ARG A 61 -3.03 16.87 2.12
CA ARG A 61 -3.52 18.16 1.63
C ARG A 61 -3.14 19.32 2.55
N CYS A 62 -3.15 19.12 3.87
CA CYS A 62 -2.71 20.13 4.85
C CYS A 62 -1.20 20.43 4.77
N ILE A 63 -0.38 19.41 4.48
CA ILE A 63 1.06 19.55 4.25
C ILE A 63 1.37 20.48 3.07
N ARG A 64 0.49 20.51 2.04
CA ARG A 64 0.69 21.25 0.78
C ARG A 64 2.04 20.89 0.11
N PRO A 65 2.26 19.60 -0.22
CA PRO A 65 3.51 19.19 -0.84
C PRO A 65 3.67 19.81 -2.23
N CYS A 66 4.92 20.05 -2.62
CA CYS A 66 5.27 20.44 -3.99
C CYS A 66 4.91 19.31 -4.97
N ILE A 67 5.17 18.06 -4.58
CA ILE A 67 4.86 16.87 -5.38
C ILE A 67 4.27 15.79 -4.47
N PHE A 68 3.16 15.20 -4.90
CA PHE A 68 2.62 13.97 -4.32
C PHE A 68 2.79 12.82 -5.32
N ILE A 69 3.67 11.87 -4.98
CA ILE A 69 3.90 10.66 -5.76
C ILE A 69 3.12 9.52 -5.11
N TYR A 70 2.21 8.93 -5.87
CA TYR A 70 1.31 7.90 -5.39
C TYR A 70 1.30 6.67 -6.29
N GLY A 71 1.70 5.52 -5.74
CA GLY A 71 1.71 4.23 -6.43
C GLY A 71 0.57 3.34 -5.97
N ILE A 72 -0.21 2.83 -6.93
CA ILE A 72 -1.32 1.90 -6.68
C ILE A 72 -1.15 0.61 -7.48
N PHE A 73 -1.75 -0.47 -6.95
CA PHE A 73 -1.97 -1.66 -7.74
C PHE A 73 -3.27 -1.53 -8.55
N ASN A 74 -3.18 -1.72 -9.86
CA ASN A 74 -4.32 -1.58 -10.77
C ASN A 74 -5.09 -2.90 -10.91
N TRP A 75 -5.47 -3.52 -9.79
CA TRP A 75 -6.24 -4.76 -9.80
C TRP A 75 -7.61 -4.55 -9.20
N THR A 76 -8.65 -4.80 -10.00
CA THR A 76 -10.02 -4.77 -9.55
C THR A 76 -10.48 -6.19 -9.33
N LEU A 77 -10.81 -6.51 -8.09
CA LEU A 77 -11.31 -7.82 -7.71
C LEU A 77 -12.82 -7.79 -7.62
N SER A 78 -13.44 -8.85 -8.09
CA SER A 78 -14.87 -9.04 -7.96
C SER A 78 -15.26 -9.13 -6.47
N PRO A 79 -16.41 -8.58 -6.05
CA PRO A 79 -16.92 -8.82 -4.71
C PRO A 79 -17.39 -10.27 -4.51
N PHE A 80 -17.66 -11.01 -5.60
CA PHE A 80 -18.15 -12.39 -5.55
C PHE A 80 -17.00 -13.38 -5.39
N PHE A 81 -17.09 -14.25 -4.37
CA PHE A 81 -16.01 -15.16 -3.98
C PHE A 81 -15.43 -15.97 -5.14
N ILE A 82 -16.26 -16.67 -5.94
CA ILE A 82 -15.76 -17.54 -7.02
C ILE A 82 -14.97 -16.75 -8.09
N THR A 83 -15.48 -15.59 -8.49
CA THR A 83 -14.81 -14.73 -9.47
C THR A 83 -13.53 -14.14 -8.88
N ARG A 84 -13.60 -13.67 -7.63
CA ARG A 84 -12.46 -13.15 -6.87
C ARG A 84 -11.35 -14.17 -6.72
N PHE A 85 -11.70 -15.40 -6.36
CA PHE A 85 -10.77 -16.52 -6.22
C PHE A 85 -10.04 -16.80 -7.53
N LYS A 86 -10.77 -16.85 -8.66
CA LYS A 86 -10.15 -17.04 -9.99
C LYS A 86 -9.20 -15.89 -10.35
N GLN A 87 -9.61 -14.65 -10.09
CA GLN A 87 -8.77 -13.46 -10.33
C GLN A 87 -7.53 -13.46 -9.43
N ALA A 88 -7.68 -13.80 -8.15
CA ALA A 88 -6.61 -13.92 -7.17
C ALA A 88 -5.56 -14.93 -7.61
N MET A 89 -6.00 -16.13 -8.01
CA MET A 89 -5.14 -17.21 -8.46
C MET A 89 -4.39 -16.84 -9.75
N SER A 90 -5.08 -16.22 -10.72
CA SER A 90 -4.44 -15.77 -11.96
C SER A 90 -3.39 -14.69 -11.69
N LEU A 91 -3.71 -13.73 -10.82
CA LEU A 91 -2.80 -12.66 -10.43
C LEU A 91 -1.52 -13.22 -9.78
N HIS A 92 -1.69 -14.02 -8.72
CA HIS A 92 -0.55 -14.55 -7.99
C HIS A 92 0.22 -15.57 -8.83
N GLY A 93 -0.46 -16.41 -9.61
CA GLY A 93 0.18 -17.33 -10.56
C GLY A 93 1.15 -16.60 -11.49
N THR A 94 0.75 -15.47 -12.06
CA THR A 94 1.62 -14.64 -12.91
C THR A 94 2.84 -14.12 -12.15
N MET A 95 2.70 -13.73 -10.87
CA MET A 95 3.84 -13.31 -10.06
C MET A 95 4.83 -14.44 -9.78
N PHE A 96 4.32 -15.65 -9.50
CA PHE A 96 5.15 -16.84 -9.34
C PHE A 96 5.88 -17.20 -10.64
N ASP A 97 5.22 -17.10 -11.81
CA ASP A 97 5.85 -17.35 -13.12
C ASP A 97 6.98 -16.35 -13.41
N ILE A 98 6.78 -15.07 -13.07
CA ILE A 98 7.82 -14.03 -13.17
C ILE A 98 9.02 -14.38 -12.28
N LEU A 99 8.78 -14.78 -11.02
CA LEU A 99 9.86 -15.19 -10.13
C LEU A 99 10.56 -16.45 -10.63
N ASP A 100 9.82 -17.41 -11.20
CA ASP A 100 10.40 -18.62 -11.76
C ASP A 100 11.31 -18.35 -12.95
N THR A 101 10.97 -17.34 -13.74
CA THR A 101 11.75 -16.92 -14.90
C THR A 101 12.99 -16.12 -14.51
N LEU A 102 12.88 -15.26 -13.48
CA LEU A 102 13.91 -14.25 -13.17
C LEU A 102 14.86 -14.66 -12.03
N VAL A 103 14.44 -15.55 -11.13
CA VAL A 103 15.18 -15.83 -9.88
C VAL A 103 15.32 -17.33 -9.66
N PRO A 104 16.53 -17.86 -9.38
CA PRO A 104 16.73 -19.28 -9.07
C PRO A 104 15.89 -19.78 -7.88
N ARG A 105 15.41 -21.02 -7.94
CA ARG A 105 14.52 -21.63 -6.92
C ARG A 105 15.19 -21.85 -5.56
N ASP A 106 16.50 -22.05 -5.54
CA ASP A 106 17.31 -22.24 -4.33
C ASP A 106 17.66 -20.91 -3.63
N ASN A 107 17.30 -19.77 -4.24
CA ASN A 107 17.50 -18.46 -3.64
C ASN A 107 16.60 -18.29 -2.39
N LYS A 108 17.23 -18.09 -1.24
CA LYS A 108 16.52 -17.90 0.05
C LYS A 108 15.61 -16.68 0.07
N VAL A 109 15.98 -15.59 -0.61
CA VAL A 109 15.18 -14.37 -0.69
C VAL A 109 13.90 -14.62 -1.50
N ARG A 110 14.00 -15.40 -2.58
CA ARG A 110 12.82 -15.85 -3.36
C ARG A 110 11.86 -16.62 -2.47
N GLN A 111 12.36 -17.61 -1.73
CA GLN A 111 11.54 -18.43 -0.84
C GLN A 111 10.82 -17.60 0.24
N ILE A 112 11.51 -16.61 0.82
CA ILE A 112 10.91 -15.67 1.78
C ILE A 112 9.84 -14.82 1.11
N MET A 113 10.10 -14.29 -0.09
CA MET A 113 9.12 -13.47 -0.83
C MET A 113 7.87 -14.28 -1.21
N GLU A 114 8.05 -15.50 -1.73
CA GLU A 114 6.96 -16.39 -2.08
C GLU A 114 6.09 -16.75 -0.86
N ARG A 115 6.72 -17.08 0.27
CA ARG A 115 6.03 -17.49 1.50
C ARG A 115 5.39 -16.32 2.27
N ASP A 116 6.17 -15.29 2.56
CA ASP A 116 5.79 -14.25 3.52
C ASP A 116 5.07 -13.06 2.88
N LEU A 117 5.29 -12.84 1.58
CA LEU A 117 4.65 -11.77 0.83
C LEU A 117 3.52 -12.33 -0.05
N LEU A 118 3.84 -13.15 -1.05
CA LEU A 118 2.86 -13.56 -2.06
C LEU A 118 1.79 -14.52 -1.51
N ALA A 119 2.19 -15.57 -0.80
CA ALA A 119 1.22 -16.52 -0.23
C ALA A 119 0.34 -15.87 0.86
N ARG A 120 0.92 -14.97 1.66
CA ARG A 120 0.17 -14.19 2.65
C ARG A 120 -0.83 -13.24 1.99
N ASP A 121 -0.42 -12.51 0.96
CA ASP A 121 -1.31 -11.61 0.21
C ASP A 121 -2.46 -12.40 -0.43
N ALA A 122 -2.13 -13.50 -1.12
CA ALA A 122 -3.12 -14.39 -1.72
C ALA A 122 -4.11 -14.94 -0.68
N THR A 123 -3.63 -15.35 0.49
CA THR A 123 -4.47 -15.88 1.57
C THR A 123 -5.40 -14.80 2.10
N ASN A 124 -4.91 -13.59 2.38
CA ASN A 124 -5.76 -12.48 2.84
C ASN A 124 -6.85 -12.16 1.79
N LEU A 125 -6.45 -12.11 0.52
CA LEU A 125 -7.31 -11.79 -0.61
C LEU A 125 -8.30 -12.91 -0.97
N ILE A 126 -8.11 -14.13 -0.48
CA ILE A 126 -9.06 -15.24 -0.68
C ILE A 126 -9.93 -15.43 0.57
N ALA A 127 -9.31 -15.47 1.74
CA ALA A 127 -9.90 -15.97 2.98
C ALA A 127 -10.58 -14.90 3.85
N CYS A 128 -10.18 -13.63 3.77
CA CYS A 128 -10.92 -12.58 4.46
C CYS A 128 -12.31 -12.45 3.80
N GLU A 129 -13.31 -11.89 4.49
CA GLU A 129 -14.57 -11.36 3.92
C GLU A 129 -15.05 -10.17 4.77
N GLY A 130 -15.79 -9.21 4.18
CA GLY A 130 -16.35 -8.07 4.91
C GLY A 130 -15.32 -7.03 5.40
N SER A 131 -15.48 -6.48 6.60
CA SER A 131 -14.65 -5.41 7.20
C SER A 131 -13.22 -5.82 7.56
N THR A 132 -12.88 -7.11 7.41
CA THR A 132 -11.51 -7.63 7.55
C THR A 132 -10.73 -7.55 6.23
N TRP A 133 -11.40 -7.22 5.11
CA TRP A 133 -10.76 -6.89 3.84
C TRP A 133 -10.20 -5.48 3.85
N MET A 134 -8.87 -5.37 3.89
CA MET A 134 -8.21 -4.08 3.65
C MET A 134 -8.10 -3.72 2.16
N GLU A 135 -8.43 -4.64 1.25
CA GLU A 135 -8.09 -4.50 -0.17
C GLU A 135 -9.31 -4.30 -1.05
N ARG A 136 -9.97 -3.17 -0.85
CA ARG A 136 -10.99 -2.68 -1.77
C ARG A 136 -10.47 -1.43 -2.42
N GLN A 137 -10.12 -1.52 -3.71
CA GLN A 137 -10.23 -0.36 -4.58
C GLN A 137 -10.17 -0.68 -6.07
N THR A 138 -10.96 0.09 -6.80
CA THR A 138 -10.99 0.15 -8.26
C THR A 138 -10.32 1.47 -8.68
N TYR A 139 -9.57 1.48 -9.79
CA TYR A 139 -8.96 2.70 -10.34
C TYR A 139 -9.96 3.86 -10.52
N LYS A 140 -11.24 3.56 -10.79
CA LYS A 140 -12.31 4.56 -10.96
C LYS A 140 -12.59 5.45 -9.74
N GLN A 141 -12.08 5.12 -8.55
CA GLN A 141 -12.29 5.89 -7.31
C GLN A 141 -11.16 6.89 -7.01
N TRP A 142 -10.12 6.99 -7.85
CA TRP A 142 -8.95 7.84 -7.63
C TRP A 142 -8.92 9.11 -8.50
N HIS A 143 -10.05 9.47 -9.12
CA HIS A 143 -10.21 10.68 -9.94
C HIS A 143 -10.91 11.80 -9.17
#